data_AF-A0A8H9HMB0-F1
#
_entry.id   AF-A0A8H9HMB0-F1
#
_cell.length_a   1.000
_cell.length_b   1.000
_cell.length_c   1.000
_cell.angle_alpha   90.00
_cell.angle_beta   90.00
_cell.angle_gamma   90.00
#
_symmetry.space_group_name_H-M   'P 1'
#
loop_
_entity.id
_entity.type
_entity.pdbx_description
1 polymer ?
#
loop_
_entity_poly.entity_id
_entity_poly.type
_entity_poly.pdbx_seq_one_letter_code
_entity_poly.pdbx_strand_id
1 'polypeptide(L)' 'MSRPPAADTGWKDTVDLRPAEAVEVLVCPTDYAGTCLMHCHNLEHESMAMMADFTVG' A
#
# COMPACT_ATOMS: atom_id res chain seq x y z
N MET A 1 8.68 -16.18 3.19
CA MET A 1 8.59 -15.06 2.23
C MET A 1 9.42 -15.40 1.00
N SER A 2 8.79 -15.53 -0.17
CA SER A 2 9.49 -15.65 -1.45
C SER A 2 10.09 -14.30 -1.86
N ARG A 3 11.20 -14.30 -2.59
CA ARG A 3 11.81 -13.05 -3.09
C ARG A 3 10.84 -12.36 -4.07
N PRO A 4 10.56 -11.04 -3.92
CA PRO A 4 9.70 -10.31 -4.83
C PRO A 4 10.30 -10.26 -6.26
N PRO A 5 9.46 -10.07 -7.30
CA PRO A 5 9.91 -9.82 -8.66
C PRO A 5 10.91 -8.66 -8.71
N ALA A 6 11.83 -8.66 -9.68
CA ALA A 6 12.84 -7.60 -9.82
C ALA A 6 12.21 -6.19 -9.88
N ALA A 7 11.06 -6.06 -10.54
CA ALA A 7 10.32 -4.80 -10.63
C ALA A 7 9.85 -4.29 -9.27
N ASP A 8 9.61 -5.17 -8.30
CA ASP A 8 9.11 -4.87 -6.95
C ASP A 8 10.20 -4.94 -5.89
N THR A 9 11.47 -4.94 -6.33
CA THR A 9 12.60 -4.74 -5.41
C THR A 9 12.78 -3.27 -5.08
N GLY A 10 13.08 -2.98 -3.82
CA GLY A 10 13.26 -1.61 -3.31
C GLY A 10 12.06 -1.07 -2.55
N TRP A 11 12.17 0.17 -2.09
CA TRP A 11 11.09 0.87 -1.38
C TRP A 11 10.13 1.53 -2.38
N LYS A 12 8.84 1.37 -2.14
CA LYS A 12 7.75 1.92 -2.94
C LYS A 12 6.59 2.34 -2.05
N ASP A 13 5.78 3.26 -2.53
CA ASP A 13 4.52 3.67 -1.90
C ASP A 13 3.28 2.96 -2.49
N THR A 14 3.40 2.42 -3.70
CA THR A 14 2.30 1.81 -4.47
C THR A 14 2.73 0.48 -5.07
N VAL A 15 1.83 -0.50 -5.06
CA VAL A 15 2.01 -1.82 -5.69
C VAL A 15 0.79 -2.14 -6.56
N ASP A 16 1.03 -2.68 -7.75
CA ASP A 16 -0.03 -3.18 -8.63
C ASP A 16 -0.48 -4.56 -8.16
N LEU A 17 -1.78 -4.73 -7.91
CA LEU A 17 -2.37 -5.94 -7.36
C LEU A 17 -3.28 -6.59 -8.39
N ARG A 18 -2.92 -7.78 -8.86
CA ARG A 18 -3.69 -8.52 -9.85
C ARG A 18 -4.85 -9.30 -9.23
N PRO A 19 -5.85 -9.71 -10.02
CA PRO A 19 -6.91 -10.57 -9.53
C PRO A 19 -6.37 -11.85 -8.86
N ALA A 20 -6.90 -12.16 -7.68
CA ALA A 20 -6.48 -13.29 -6.83
C ALA A 20 -5.01 -13.26 -6.35
N GLU A 21 -4.32 -12.14 -6.51
CA GLU A 21 -3.00 -11.90 -5.93
C GLU A 21 -3.12 -11.36 -4.50
N ALA A 22 -2.13 -11.67 -3.68
CA ALA A 22 -1.96 -11.09 -2.35
C ALA A 22 -0.50 -10.66 -2.19
N VAL A 23 -0.30 -9.53 -1.52
CA VAL A 23 1.01 -8.97 -1.21
C VAL A 23 1.13 -8.72 0.29
N GLU A 24 2.34 -8.88 0.80
CA GLU A 24 2.70 -8.53 2.16
C GLU A 24 3.68 -7.35 2.07
N VAL A 25 3.38 -6.26 2.77
CA VAL A 25 4.16 -5.02 2.71
C VAL A 25 4.75 -4.69 4.06
N LEU A 26 5.95 -4.12 4.06
CA LEU A 26 6.59 -3.56 5.24
C LEU A 26 6.59 -2.04 5.11
N VAL A 27 6.09 -1.36 6.15
CA VAL A 27 6.00 0.11 6.21
C VAL A 27 6.87 0.60 7.36
N CYS A 28 7.70 1.62 7.11
CA CYS A 28 8.58 2.22 8.12
C CYS A 28 8.36 3.74 8.13
N PRO A 29 7.42 4.24 8.95
CA PRO A 29 7.21 5.68 9.11
C PRO A 29 8.41 6.32 9.81
N THR A 30 8.97 7.38 9.23
CA THR A 30 10.16 8.07 9.79
C THR A 30 9.90 9.50 10.23
N ASP A 31 8.98 10.20 9.55
CA ASP A 31 8.94 11.67 9.61
C ASP A 31 7.60 12.25 10.08
N TYR A 32 6.52 11.45 10.12
CA TYR A 32 5.19 11.93 10.47
C TYR A 32 4.41 10.93 11.32
N ALA A 33 3.90 11.41 12.46
CA ALA A 33 2.96 10.70 13.32
C ALA A 33 1.54 11.22 13.07
N GLY A 34 0.56 10.32 13.12
CA GLY A 34 -0.84 10.61 12.85
C GLY A 34 -1.49 9.58 11.92
N THR A 35 -2.70 9.90 11.49
CA THR A 35 -3.45 9.06 10.55
C THR A 35 -3.05 9.40 9.11
N CYS A 36 -2.64 8.38 8.36
CA CYS A 36 -2.50 8.43 6.92
C CYS A 36 -3.50 7.47 6.26
N LEU A 37 -3.58 7.52 4.94
CA LEU A 37 -4.53 6.73 4.16
C LEU A 37 -3.81 5.60 3.43
N MET A 38 -4.45 4.45 3.42
CA MET A 38 -4.14 3.35 2.52
C MET A 38 -5.36 3.11 1.63
N HIS A 39 -5.23 3.22 0.31
CA HIS A 39 -6.36 3.10 -0.60
C HIS A 39 -5.97 2.49 -1.95
N CYS A 40 -6.98 2.08 -2.72
CA CYS A 40 -6.78 1.78 -4.13
C CYS A 40 -6.57 3.08 -4.90
N HIS A 41 -5.48 3.19 -5.66
CA HIS A 41 -5.19 4.40 -6.44
C HIS A 41 -5.95 4.45 -7.79
N ASN A 42 -6.86 3.51 -8.02
CA ASN A 42 -7.89 3.66 -9.04
C ASN A 42 -8.94 4.65 -8.50
N LEU A 43 -9.07 5.80 -9.16
CA LEU A 43 -9.88 6.92 -8.67
C LEU A 43 -11.36 6.56 -8.52
N GLU A 44 -11.90 5.74 -9.42
CA GLU A 44 -13.27 5.27 -9.32
C GLU A 44 -13.45 4.44 -8.03
N HIS A 45 -12.54 3.51 -7.76
CA HIS A 45 -12.58 2.68 -6.56
C HIS A 45 -12.36 3.49 -5.28
N GLU A 46 -11.41 4.43 -5.30
CA GLU A 46 -11.16 5.36 -4.20
C GLU A 46 -12.44 6.15 -3.85
N SER A 47 -13.09 6.72 -4.86
CA SER A 47 -14.33 7.50 -4.68
C SER A 47 -15.49 6.65 -4.14
N MET A 48 -15.46 5.35 -4.40
CA MET A 48 -16.42 4.36 -3.90
C MET A 48 -15.97 3.74 -2.55
N ALA A 49 -15.12 4.45 -1.80
CA ALA A 49 -14.68 4.12 -0.45
C ALA A 49 -13.76 2.89 -0.32
N MET A 50 -13.00 2.54 -1.37
CA MET A 50 -11.91 1.55 -1.26
C MET A 50 -10.67 2.16 -0.60
N MET A 51 -10.85 2.60 0.65
CA MET A 51 -9.89 3.36 1.46
C MET A 51 -9.96 2.91 2.92
N ALA A 52 -8.81 2.94 3.59
CA ALA A 52 -8.66 2.64 5.01
C ALA A 52 -7.74 3.67 5.67
N ASP A 53 -8.01 3.93 6.95
CA ASP A 53 -7.14 4.69 7.83
C ASP A 53 -6.00 3.81 8.37
N PHE A 54 -4.79 4.35 8.39
CA PHE A 54 -3.62 3.74 9.01
C PHE A 54 -3.00 4.75 9.98
N THR A 55 -2.98 4.40 11.26
CA THR A 55 -2.49 5.32 12.30
C THR A 55 -1.10 4.92 12.75
N VAL A 56 -0.19 5.89 12.70
CA VAL A 56 1.19 5.80 13.19
C VAL A 56 1.32 6.68 14.43
N GLY A 57 1.93 6.15 15.49
CA GLY A 57 2.19 6.86 16.75
C GLY A 57 3.58 6.61 17.29
#